data_AF-A0A1B6JU72-F1
#
_entry.id   AF-A0A1B6JU72-F1
#
_cell.length_a   1.000
_cell.length_b   1.000
_cell.length_c   1.000
_cell.angle_alpha   90.00
_cell.angle_beta   90.00
_cell.angle_gamma   90.00
#
_symmetry.space_group_name_H-M   'P 1'
#
loop_
_entity.id
_entity.type
_entity.pdbx_description
1 polymer ?
#
loop_
_entity_poly.entity_id
_entity_poly.type
_entity_poly.pdbx_seq_one_letter_code
_entity_poly.pdbx_strand_id
1 'polypeptide(L)'
;MTAPPAALVNRNKKHFMGVPAPLGYVAGVGRGATGFTTRSDIGPARDANDVSDDRHAPPSKRKKKEEEEDDDEDLNDSNYDEFSGYGGSLFSKDPYDKDDEEADMIYEEIDKRMDEKRKEYREKRLKEELERYRQERPKIQQQFSDLKRGLVTVTEDEWRNVPEVGDARNRKIRNPRAERFTPLPDSVLSRNLGGESTTSIDPSSGLMSAIPHGNATPGMLTPTGDLDLRKMGQARNTLMNVKLNQVSDSVEGQTVVDPKGYLTDLQSMIPTYGGDINDIKKARLLLKSVRETNPNHPPAWIASARLEEVTGKVQAARNLIMKGCEDNPKSEDLWL
;
A
#
# COMPACT_ATOMS: atom_id res chain seq x y z
N MET A 1 -23.00 -54.92 -3.21
CA MET A 1 -22.54 -53.51 -3.15
C MET A 1 -22.67 -53.04 -1.72
N THR A 2 -21.56 -52.88 -1.01
CA THR A 2 -21.52 -52.35 0.36
C THR A 2 -20.38 -51.36 0.42
N ALA A 3 -20.70 -50.07 0.49
CA ALA A 3 -19.71 -49.01 0.61
C ALA A 3 -18.99 -49.11 1.96
N PRO A 4 -17.64 -48.99 2.01
CA PRO A 4 -16.92 -48.94 3.28
C PRO A 4 -17.18 -47.61 4.01
N PRO A 5 -17.15 -47.61 5.35
CA PRO A 5 -17.55 -46.47 6.15
C PRO A 5 -16.54 -45.32 6.01
N ALA A 6 -17.05 -44.13 5.73
CA ALA A 6 -16.26 -42.90 5.65
C ALA A 6 -15.62 -42.59 7.01
N ALA A 7 -14.30 -42.81 7.11
CA ALA A 7 -13.52 -42.34 8.24
C ALA A 7 -13.59 -40.80 8.30
N LEU A 8 -13.77 -40.27 9.51
CA LEU A 8 -13.76 -38.85 9.83
C LEU A 8 -12.38 -38.22 9.51
N VAL A 9 -12.15 -37.87 8.24
CA VAL A 9 -10.93 -37.17 7.82
C VAL A 9 -11.15 -35.67 7.98
N ASN A 10 -10.38 -35.07 8.88
CA ASN A 10 -10.30 -33.63 9.12
C ASN A 10 -9.98 -32.89 7.80
N ARG A 11 -10.92 -32.07 7.31
CA ARG A 11 -10.88 -31.42 5.98
C ARG A 11 -9.65 -30.53 5.73
N ASN A 12 -8.91 -30.16 6.79
CA ASN A 12 -7.71 -29.31 6.68
C ASN A 12 -6.40 -30.09 6.53
N LYS A 13 -6.41 -31.44 6.63
CA LYS A 13 -5.20 -32.25 6.43
C LYS A 13 -5.20 -32.79 5.01
N LYS A 14 -4.30 -32.28 4.17
CA LYS A 14 -4.08 -32.83 2.82
C LYS A 14 -3.67 -34.30 2.97
N HIS A 15 -4.55 -35.21 2.53
CA HIS A 15 -4.46 -36.66 2.76
C HIS A 15 -3.17 -37.32 2.23
N PHE A 16 -2.38 -36.61 1.42
CA PHE A 16 -1.15 -37.10 0.80
C PHE A 16 0.15 -36.59 1.44
N MET A 17 0.11 -35.51 2.24
CA MET A 17 1.32 -34.98 2.89
C MET A 17 1.64 -35.83 4.13
N GLY A 18 2.74 -36.58 4.08
CA GLY A 18 3.21 -37.45 5.18
C GLY A 18 2.82 -38.93 5.04
N VAL A 19 2.17 -39.33 3.94
CA VAL A 19 1.98 -40.74 3.59
C VAL A 19 3.15 -41.17 2.71
N PRO A 20 3.85 -42.28 3.00
CA PRO A 20 4.91 -42.79 2.12
C PRO A 20 4.34 -43.12 0.73
N ALA A 21 5.19 -43.04 -0.30
CA ALA A 21 4.77 -43.34 -1.66
C ALA A 21 4.14 -44.76 -1.73
N PRO A 22 2.99 -44.93 -2.42
CA PRO A 22 2.39 -46.24 -2.61
C PRO A 22 3.36 -47.22 -3.28
N LEU A 23 3.33 -48.49 -2.86
CA LEU A 23 4.15 -49.55 -3.44
C LEU A 23 3.89 -49.66 -4.95
N GLY A 24 4.94 -49.58 -5.77
CA GLY A 24 4.87 -49.65 -7.24
C GLY A 24 4.56 -48.32 -7.94
N TYR A 25 4.46 -47.19 -7.22
CA TYR A 25 4.32 -45.89 -7.84
C TYR A 25 5.62 -45.43 -8.52
N VAL A 26 5.56 -45.19 -9.83
CA VAL A 26 6.63 -44.57 -10.61
C VAL A 26 6.26 -43.10 -10.85
N ALA A 27 7.09 -42.18 -10.34
CA ALA A 27 6.89 -40.74 -10.50
C ALA A 27 6.89 -40.36 -11.99
N GLY A 28 6.03 -39.42 -12.39
CA GLY A 28 5.84 -39.04 -13.80
C GLY A 28 4.90 -39.98 -14.57
N VAL A 29 5.19 -41.29 -14.56
CA VAL A 29 4.40 -42.31 -15.28
C VAL A 29 3.01 -42.48 -14.69
N GLY A 30 2.88 -42.57 -13.36
CA GLY A 30 1.57 -42.70 -12.70
C GLY A 30 0.65 -41.48 -12.84
N ARG A 31 1.20 -40.32 -13.26
CA ARG A 31 0.46 -39.10 -13.60
C ARG A 31 0.06 -39.06 -15.09
N GLY A 32 0.59 -39.96 -15.93
CA GLY A 32 0.48 -39.87 -17.38
C GLY A 32 1.31 -38.73 -17.98
N ALA A 33 2.39 -38.31 -17.29
CA ALA A 33 3.29 -37.30 -17.83
C ALA A 33 4.27 -37.96 -18.79
N THR A 34 4.21 -37.56 -20.06
CA THR A 34 5.19 -37.89 -21.10
C THR A 34 6.04 -36.64 -21.37
N GLY A 35 7.35 -36.79 -21.52
CA GLY A 35 8.23 -35.70 -21.93
C GLY A 35 7.83 -35.15 -23.30
N PHE A 36 7.96 -33.84 -23.52
CA PHE A 36 7.75 -33.26 -24.84
C PHE A 36 8.93 -33.65 -25.74
N THR A 37 8.68 -34.40 -26.82
CA THR A 37 9.69 -34.71 -27.83
C THR A 37 10.12 -33.42 -28.52
N THR A 38 11.37 -33.00 -28.33
CA THR A 38 11.94 -31.84 -29.03
C THR A 38 12.70 -32.31 -30.29
N ARG A 39 13.06 -31.38 -31.18
CA ARG A 39 13.72 -31.68 -32.46
C ARG A 39 15.09 -32.39 -32.32
N SER A 40 15.66 -32.40 -31.11
CA SER A 40 16.91 -33.11 -30.79
C SER A 40 16.72 -34.60 -30.48
N ASP A 41 15.47 -35.06 -30.30
CA ASP A 41 15.13 -36.43 -29.84
C ASP A 41 14.97 -37.43 -31.00
N ILE A 42 15.82 -37.30 -32.03
CA ILE A 42 15.83 -38.16 -33.23
C ILE A 42 16.67 -39.42 -32.93
N GLY A 43 16.11 -40.26 -32.06
CA GLY A 43 16.45 -41.67 -31.84
C GLY A 43 15.16 -42.49 -31.80
N PRO A 44 15.16 -43.79 -31.45
CA PRO A 44 13.92 -44.57 -31.30
C PRO A 44 13.08 -44.03 -30.13
N ALA A 45 12.36 -42.95 -30.38
CA ALA A 45 11.47 -42.31 -29.43
C ALA A 45 10.40 -43.33 -29.03
N ARG A 46 10.28 -43.59 -27.73
CA ARG A 46 9.23 -44.46 -27.20
C ARG A 46 7.89 -43.85 -27.58
N ASP A 47 7.08 -44.62 -28.30
CA ASP A 47 5.73 -44.22 -28.69
C ASP A 47 4.90 -43.95 -27.43
N ALA A 48 4.07 -42.91 -27.42
CA ALA A 48 3.27 -42.50 -26.26
C ALA A 48 2.25 -43.58 -25.82
N ASN A 49 2.06 -44.62 -26.64
CA ASN A 49 1.24 -45.78 -26.36
C ASN A 49 2.01 -47.01 -25.83
N ASP A 50 3.34 -46.95 -25.69
CA ASP A 50 4.15 -48.06 -25.15
C ASP A 50 4.25 -47.98 -23.61
N VAL A 51 3.08 -48.03 -22.97
CA VAL A 51 2.95 -48.38 -21.56
C VAL A 51 2.83 -49.89 -21.51
N SER A 52 3.94 -50.60 -21.37
CA SER A 52 3.90 -52.04 -21.09
C SER A 52 3.02 -52.29 -19.86
N ASP A 53 1.98 -53.09 -20.03
CA ASP A 53 1.01 -53.49 -19.00
C ASP A 53 1.62 -54.53 -18.04
N ASP A 54 2.84 -54.29 -17.58
CA ASP A 54 3.49 -55.14 -16.58
C ASP A 54 3.30 -54.53 -15.19
N ARG A 55 2.03 -54.30 -14.85
CA ARG A 55 1.61 -53.73 -13.56
C ARG A 55 1.81 -54.68 -12.37
N HIS A 56 2.32 -55.89 -12.61
CA HIS A 56 2.68 -56.86 -11.56
C HIS A 56 3.87 -57.75 -11.96
N ALA A 57 5.01 -57.17 -12.32
CA ALA A 57 6.25 -57.92 -12.30
C ALA A 57 6.61 -58.31 -10.83
N PRO A 58 6.87 -59.58 -10.50
CA PRO A 58 7.33 -59.96 -9.16
C PRO A 58 8.62 -59.20 -8.83
N PRO A 59 8.87 -58.85 -7.55
CA PRO A 59 10.03 -58.04 -7.18
C PRO A 59 11.28 -58.78 -7.63
N SER A 60 11.87 -58.32 -8.73
CA SER A 60 13.21 -58.73 -9.12
C SER A 60 14.10 -58.38 -7.93
N LYS A 61 14.68 -59.41 -7.31
CA LYS A 61 15.79 -59.24 -6.39
C LYS A 61 16.98 -58.75 -7.20
N ARG A 62 16.93 -57.48 -7.63
CA ARG A 62 18.14 -56.72 -7.87
C ARG A 62 18.81 -56.64 -6.50
N LYS A 63 19.93 -57.36 -6.37
CA LYS A 63 21.00 -56.95 -5.48
C LYS A 63 21.08 -55.43 -5.58
N LYS A 64 21.17 -54.77 -4.42
CA LYS A 64 21.57 -53.37 -4.28
C LYS A 64 22.94 -53.19 -4.97
N LYS A 65 22.95 -53.17 -6.30
CA LYS A 65 23.85 -52.33 -7.07
C LYS A 65 23.40 -50.94 -6.64
N GLU A 66 24.32 -50.20 -6.06
CA GLU A 66 24.24 -48.76 -5.96
C GLU A 66 23.58 -48.25 -7.23
N GLU A 67 22.52 -47.47 -7.03
CA GLU A 67 21.80 -46.80 -8.08
C GLU A 67 22.86 -46.26 -9.05
N GLU A 68 22.90 -46.83 -10.26
CA GLU A 68 23.29 -46.04 -11.44
C GLU A 68 22.31 -44.88 -11.36
N GLU A 69 22.75 -43.80 -10.72
CA GLU A 69 22.12 -42.49 -10.82
C GLU A 69 21.96 -42.31 -12.32
N ASP A 70 20.70 -42.27 -12.78
CA ASP A 70 20.38 -41.72 -14.08
C ASP A 70 20.99 -40.32 -14.07
N ASP A 71 22.20 -40.24 -14.62
CA ASP A 71 23.01 -39.05 -14.78
C ASP A 71 22.33 -38.18 -15.83
N ASP A 72 21.22 -37.59 -15.43
CA ASP A 72 20.69 -36.41 -16.07
C ASP A 72 21.79 -35.36 -15.91
N GLU A 73 22.64 -35.24 -16.93
CA GLU A 73 23.62 -34.16 -17.06
C GLU A 73 22.90 -32.87 -16.65
N ASP A 74 23.41 -32.16 -15.64
CA ASP A 74 22.77 -30.94 -15.14
C ASP A 74 23.00 -29.81 -16.17
N LEU A 75 22.22 -29.87 -17.25
CA LEU A 75 22.23 -28.94 -18.38
C LEU A 75 21.48 -27.65 -18.05
N ASN A 76 21.34 -27.32 -16.77
CA ASN A 76 20.77 -26.06 -16.33
C ASN A 76 21.76 -24.92 -16.61
N ASP A 77 21.25 -23.77 -17.04
CA ASP A 77 22.03 -22.55 -17.26
C ASP A 77 22.82 -22.12 -15.99
N SER A 78 22.38 -22.51 -14.80
CA SER A 78 23.10 -22.25 -13.54
C SER A 78 24.40 -23.04 -13.41
N ASN A 79 24.50 -24.18 -14.10
CA ASN A 79 25.69 -25.02 -14.16
C ASN A 79 26.55 -24.71 -15.39
N TYR A 80 26.04 -23.94 -16.37
CA TYR A 80 26.79 -23.54 -17.56
C TYR A 80 27.60 -22.26 -17.31
N ASP A 81 28.90 -22.32 -17.61
CA ASP A 81 29.82 -21.18 -17.68
C ASP A 81 30.29 -20.98 -19.12
N GLU A 82 30.38 -19.73 -19.58
CA GLU A 82 30.75 -19.41 -20.98
C GLU A 82 32.21 -19.79 -21.29
N PHE A 83 33.08 -19.77 -20.29
CA PHE A 83 34.50 -20.10 -20.47
C PHE A 83 34.75 -21.61 -20.29
N SER A 84 34.16 -22.19 -19.24
CA SER A 84 34.46 -23.56 -18.80
C SER A 84 33.45 -24.61 -19.29
N GLY A 85 32.33 -24.19 -19.89
CA GLY A 85 31.22 -25.05 -20.30
C GLY A 85 30.34 -25.48 -19.12
N TYR A 86 29.70 -26.65 -19.23
CA TYR A 86 28.92 -27.21 -18.12
C TYR A 86 29.84 -27.65 -16.98
N GLY A 87 29.50 -27.26 -15.76
CA GLY A 87 30.17 -27.71 -14.55
C GLY A 87 29.97 -29.21 -14.32
N GLY A 88 31.04 -29.86 -13.86
CA GLY A 88 31.07 -31.31 -13.64
C GLY A 88 32.25 -31.97 -14.34
N SER A 89 32.73 -33.08 -13.77
CA SER A 89 33.82 -33.87 -14.37
C SER A 89 33.24 -35.06 -15.14
N LEU A 90 33.45 -35.09 -16.45
CA LEU A 90 32.98 -36.15 -17.34
C LEU A 90 33.68 -37.50 -17.10
N PHE A 91 34.91 -37.49 -16.61
CA PHE A 91 35.77 -38.67 -16.48
C PHE A 91 35.69 -39.35 -15.10
N SER A 92 34.81 -38.86 -14.22
CA SER A 92 34.66 -39.41 -12.86
C SER A 92 34.00 -40.80 -12.80
N LYS A 93 33.42 -41.28 -13.91
CA LYS A 93 32.69 -42.55 -13.99
C LYS A 93 33.49 -43.70 -14.58
N ASP A 94 34.61 -43.41 -15.22
CA ASP A 94 35.44 -44.44 -15.81
C ASP A 94 36.13 -45.26 -14.69
N PRO A 95 36.35 -46.57 -14.88
CA PRO A 95 37.06 -47.39 -13.90
C PRO A 95 38.41 -46.76 -13.56
N TYR A 96 38.61 -46.45 -12.28
CA TYR A 96 39.83 -45.82 -11.78
C TYR A 96 40.76 -46.88 -11.20
N ASP A 97 41.82 -47.18 -11.92
CA ASP A 97 42.82 -48.16 -11.52
C ASP A 97 43.94 -47.51 -10.70
N LYS A 98 44.79 -48.34 -10.07
CA LYS A 98 45.93 -47.85 -9.28
C LYS A 98 46.94 -47.05 -10.13
N ASP A 99 47.07 -47.42 -11.40
CA ASP A 99 47.95 -46.73 -12.33
C ASP A 99 47.42 -45.31 -12.62
N ASP A 100 46.09 -45.11 -12.62
CA ASP A 100 45.45 -43.80 -12.76
C ASP A 100 45.67 -42.95 -11.49
N GLU A 101 45.58 -43.54 -10.31
CA GLU A 101 45.90 -42.88 -9.03
C GLU A 101 47.36 -42.41 -8.98
N GLU A 102 48.29 -43.27 -9.40
CA GLU A 102 49.71 -42.91 -9.50
C GLU A 102 49.94 -41.80 -10.53
N ALA A 103 49.26 -41.86 -11.68
CA ALA A 103 49.33 -40.81 -12.69
C ALA A 103 48.81 -39.47 -12.15
N ASP A 104 47.64 -39.44 -11.52
CA ASP A 104 47.04 -38.22 -10.96
C ASP A 104 47.92 -37.63 -9.85
N MET A 105 48.51 -38.47 -8.99
CA MET A 105 49.48 -37.99 -7.98
C MET A 105 50.69 -37.30 -8.64
N ILE A 106 51.25 -37.89 -9.69
CA ILE A 106 52.38 -37.30 -10.42
C ILE A 106 51.98 -35.99 -11.09
N TYR A 107 50.82 -35.94 -11.75
CA TYR A 107 50.34 -34.72 -12.42
C TYR A 107 49.98 -33.62 -11.41
N GLU A 108 49.35 -33.96 -10.29
CA GLU A 108 49.05 -33.01 -9.22
C GLU A 108 50.34 -32.46 -8.58
N GLU A 109 51.37 -33.29 -8.42
CA GLU A 109 52.68 -32.84 -7.94
C GLU A 109 53.38 -31.90 -8.94
N ILE A 110 53.28 -32.18 -10.24
CA ILE A 110 53.75 -31.28 -11.29
C ILE A 110 53.02 -29.94 -11.21
N ASP A 111 51.69 -29.93 -11.11
CA ASP A 111 50.91 -28.69 -11.01
C ASP A 111 51.22 -27.91 -9.72
N LYS A 112 51.33 -28.60 -8.58
CA LYS A 112 51.77 -28.00 -7.31
C LYS A 112 53.13 -27.34 -7.46
N ARG A 113 54.10 -28.03 -8.08
CA ARG A 113 55.45 -27.51 -8.35
C ARG A 113 55.45 -26.32 -9.31
N MET A 114 54.59 -26.34 -10.32
CA MET A 114 54.42 -25.22 -11.24
C MET A 114 53.87 -23.98 -10.51
N ASP A 115 52.99 -24.21 -9.53
CA ASP A 115 52.38 -23.15 -8.73
C ASP A 115 53.25 -22.58 -7.61
N GLU A 116 54.22 -23.35 -7.11
CA GLU A 116 55.12 -22.99 -5.99
C GLU A 116 55.82 -21.64 -6.18
N LYS A 117 56.24 -21.31 -7.41
CA LYS A 117 57.03 -20.08 -7.71
C LYS A 117 56.38 -18.78 -7.22
N ARG A 118 55.05 -18.75 -7.14
CA ARG A 118 54.29 -17.58 -6.62
C ARG A 118 53.24 -17.96 -5.61
N LYS A 119 53.23 -19.20 -5.12
CA LYS A 119 52.18 -19.74 -4.25
C LYS A 119 51.99 -18.88 -3.01
N GLU A 120 53.05 -18.63 -2.25
CA GLU A 120 52.96 -17.85 -1.01
C GLU A 120 52.45 -16.41 -1.25
N TYR A 121 52.94 -15.73 -2.29
CA TYR A 121 52.49 -14.38 -2.62
C TYR A 121 51.03 -14.36 -3.10
N ARG A 122 50.65 -15.33 -3.95
CA ARG A 122 49.30 -15.47 -4.51
C ARG A 122 48.29 -15.79 -3.42
N GLU A 123 48.59 -16.76 -2.56
CA GLU A 123 47.74 -17.17 -1.45
C GLU A 123 47.64 -16.08 -0.39
N LYS A 124 48.75 -15.40 -0.06
CA LYS A 124 48.72 -14.26 0.88
C LYS A 124 47.85 -13.12 0.34
N ARG A 125 48.04 -12.75 -0.93
CA ARG A 125 47.22 -11.71 -1.58
C ARG A 125 45.75 -12.13 -1.65
N LEU A 126 45.46 -13.36 -2.05
CA LEU A 126 44.09 -13.89 -2.11
C LEU A 126 43.44 -13.87 -0.72
N LYS A 127 44.20 -14.25 0.32
CA LYS A 127 43.73 -14.22 1.71
C LYS A 127 43.44 -12.80 2.20
N GLU A 128 44.35 -11.86 1.98
CA GLU A 128 44.17 -10.45 2.34
C GLU A 128 42.99 -9.82 1.58
N GLU A 129 42.85 -10.12 0.28
CA GLU A 129 41.74 -9.65 -0.54
C GLU A 129 40.40 -10.26 -0.10
N LEU A 130 40.37 -11.56 0.22
CA LEU A 130 39.18 -12.23 0.74
C LEU A 130 38.79 -11.70 2.13
N GLU A 131 39.77 -11.39 2.98
CA GLU A 131 39.54 -10.78 4.30
C GLU A 131 39.01 -9.36 4.15
N ARG A 132 39.63 -8.53 3.30
CA ARG A 132 39.14 -7.18 2.99
C ARG A 132 37.73 -7.24 2.39
N TYR A 133 37.47 -8.14 1.45
CA TYR A 133 36.16 -8.33 0.85
C TYR A 133 35.11 -8.75 1.88
N ARG A 134 35.45 -9.65 2.81
CA ARG A 134 34.56 -10.03 3.92
C ARG A 134 34.31 -8.87 4.88
N GLN A 135 35.30 -8.00 5.09
CA GLN A 135 35.15 -6.80 5.92
C GLN A 135 34.29 -5.73 5.25
N GLU A 136 34.46 -5.51 3.95
CA GLU A 136 33.69 -4.54 3.15
C GLU A 136 32.27 -5.03 2.86
N ARG A 137 32.11 -6.33 2.57
CA ARG A 137 30.86 -6.99 2.20
C ARG A 137 30.71 -8.32 2.93
N PRO A 138 30.42 -8.30 4.25
CA PRO A 138 30.15 -9.52 4.99
C PRO A 138 28.93 -10.24 4.41
N LYS A 139 28.96 -11.58 4.40
CA LYS A 139 27.79 -12.37 3.99
C LYS A 139 26.61 -12.07 4.92
N ILE A 140 25.38 -12.11 4.40
CA ILE A 140 24.17 -11.83 5.18
C ILE A 140 24.13 -12.65 6.48
N GLN A 141 24.42 -13.95 6.40
CA GLN A 141 24.47 -14.82 7.58
C GLN A 141 25.53 -14.42 8.62
N GLN A 142 26.63 -13.79 8.20
CA GLN A 142 27.69 -13.29 9.08
C GLN A 142 27.27 -11.99 9.77
N GLN A 143 26.56 -11.10 9.07
CA GLN A 143 25.99 -9.86 9.64
C GLN A 143 25.01 -10.15 10.78
N PHE A 144 24.31 -11.28 10.72
CA PHE A 144 23.34 -11.72 11.73
C PHE A 144 23.88 -12.82 12.66
N SER A 145 25.19 -13.12 12.62
CA SER A 145 25.76 -14.22 13.41
C SER A 145 25.72 -13.96 14.92
N ASP A 146 25.88 -12.70 15.32
CA ASP A 146 25.75 -12.21 16.68
C ASP A 146 24.30 -12.27 17.17
N LEU A 147 23.34 -11.83 16.37
CA LEU A 147 21.90 -11.91 16.65
C LEU A 147 21.43 -13.36 16.69
N LYS A 148 21.92 -14.22 15.80
CA LYS A 148 21.65 -15.67 15.82
C LYS A 148 22.21 -16.32 17.07
N ARG A 149 23.37 -15.88 17.58
CA ARG A 149 23.91 -16.34 18.87
C ARG A 149 23.06 -15.83 20.05
N GLY A 150 22.59 -14.59 19.99
CA GLY A 150 21.64 -14.03 20.97
C GLY A 150 20.33 -14.81 21.02
N LEU A 151 19.88 -15.35 19.89
CA LEU A 151 18.66 -16.15 19.81
C LEU A 151 18.70 -17.45 20.64
N VAL A 152 19.90 -17.92 21.02
CA VAL A 152 20.06 -19.08 21.92
C VAL A 152 19.51 -18.81 23.33
N THR A 153 19.44 -17.55 23.76
CA THR A 153 18.92 -17.22 25.11
C THR A 153 17.39 -17.27 25.20
N VAL A 154 16.69 -17.35 24.06
CA VAL A 154 15.22 -17.39 24.00
C VAL A 154 14.74 -18.79 24.31
N THR A 155 13.83 -18.91 25.28
CA THR A 155 13.32 -20.21 25.75
C THR A 155 12.30 -20.79 24.77
N GLU A 156 12.09 -22.12 24.82
CA GLU A 156 11.10 -22.77 23.96
C GLU A 156 9.67 -22.25 24.20
N ASP A 157 9.35 -21.88 25.43
CA ASP A 157 8.05 -21.30 25.77
C ASP A 157 7.84 -19.92 25.13
N GLU A 158 8.89 -19.09 25.04
CA GLU A 158 8.85 -17.83 24.30
C GLU A 158 8.70 -18.07 22.79
N TRP A 159 9.35 -19.11 22.26
CA TRP A 159 9.18 -19.53 20.86
C TRP A 159 7.75 -19.97 20.54
N ARG A 160 7.08 -20.68 21.46
CA ARG A 160 5.69 -21.12 21.29
C ARG A 160 4.69 -19.96 21.33
N ASN A 161 5.04 -18.88 22.03
CA ASN A 161 4.17 -17.72 22.23
C ASN A 161 4.48 -16.54 21.28
N VAL A 162 5.28 -16.74 20.24
CA VAL A 162 5.53 -15.71 19.22
C VAL A 162 4.20 -15.34 18.54
N PRO A 163 3.74 -14.08 18.62
CA PRO A 163 2.50 -13.66 17.98
C PRO A 163 2.63 -13.75 16.45
N GLU A 164 1.58 -14.24 15.79
CA GLU A 164 1.47 -14.13 14.34
C GLU A 164 1.31 -12.65 13.95
N VAL A 165 1.75 -12.29 12.74
CA VAL A 165 1.67 -10.93 12.16
C VAL A 165 0.25 -10.31 12.09
N GLY A 166 -0.80 -11.05 12.46
CA GLY A 166 -2.16 -10.55 12.60
C GLY A 166 -2.65 -9.74 11.40
N ASP A 167 -3.34 -8.63 11.68
CA ASP A 167 -4.00 -7.77 10.69
C ASP A 167 -3.06 -6.73 10.02
N ALA A 168 -1.75 -6.79 10.24
CA ALA A 168 -0.81 -5.78 9.70
C ALA A 168 -0.75 -5.77 8.16
N ARG A 169 -1.16 -6.87 7.50
CA ARG A 169 -1.19 -7.00 6.03
C ARG A 169 -2.55 -6.70 5.39
N ASN A 170 -3.63 -6.57 6.17
CA ASN A 170 -4.98 -6.37 5.66
C ASN A 170 -5.31 -4.89 5.42
N ARG A 171 -4.31 -4.05 5.13
CA ARG A 171 -4.54 -2.67 4.65
C ARG A 171 -5.44 -2.64 3.42
N LYS A 172 -5.35 -3.67 2.57
CA LYS A 172 -6.16 -3.83 1.36
C LYS A 172 -7.65 -4.16 1.66
N ILE A 173 -7.93 -4.79 2.82
CA ILE A 173 -9.28 -5.12 3.29
C ILE A 173 -9.87 -3.97 4.11
N ARG A 174 -9.06 -3.23 4.89
CA ARG A 174 -9.49 -2.08 5.70
C ARG A 174 -9.84 -0.84 4.88
N ASN A 175 -9.23 -0.67 3.71
CA ASN A 175 -9.50 0.48 2.85
C ASN A 175 -9.80 0.03 1.41
N PRO A 176 -10.95 -0.63 1.19
CA PRO A 176 -11.44 -0.88 -0.16
C PRO A 176 -11.93 0.46 -0.70
N ARG A 177 -11.00 1.32 -1.09
CA ARG A 177 -11.31 2.42 -1.99
C ARG A 177 -11.74 1.76 -3.29
N ALA A 178 -13.05 1.54 -3.44
CA ALA A 178 -13.61 1.25 -4.74
C ALA A 178 -13.17 2.38 -5.66
N GLU A 179 -12.47 2.06 -6.75
CA GLU A 179 -12.15 3.02 -7.81
C GLU A 179 -13.47 3.41 -8.48
N ARG A 180 -14.17 4.34 -7.83
CA ARG A 180 -15.44 4.88 -8.29
C ARG A 180 -15.07 6.10 -9.13
N PHE A 181 -14.90 5.87 -10.42
CA PHE A 181 -14.70 6.94 -11.38
C PHE A 181 -16.01 7.72 -11.53
N THR A 182 -16.13 8.83 -10.82
CA THR A 182 -17.19 9.82 -11.08
C THR A 182 -16.73 10.76 -12.19
N PRO A 183 -17.58 11.13 -13.15
CA PRO A 183 -17.25 12.15 -14.13
C PRO A 183 -16.81 13.43 -13.40
N LEU A 184 -15.71 14.04 -13.86
CA LEU A 184 -15.18 15.26 -13.28
C LEU A 184 -16.24 16.38 -13.42
N PRO A 185 -16.52 17.16 -12.37
CA PRO A 185 -17.39 18.32 -12.51
C PRO A 185 -16.71 19.38 -13.39
N ASP A 186 -17.48 20.03 -14.26
CA ASP A 186 -17.01 21.08 -15.19
C ASP A 186 -16.27 22.25 -14.51
N SER A 187 -16.43 22.40 -13.19
CA SER A 187 -15.67 23.37 -12.38
C SER A 187 -14.15 23.13 -12.39
N VAL A 188 -13.70 21.92 -12.72
CA VAL A 188 -12.28 21.59 -12.88
C VAL A 188 -11.74 22.12 -14.21
N LEU A 189 -12.57 22.16 -15.27
CA LEU A 189 -12.20 22.72 -16.56
C LEU A 189 -12.19 24.26 -16.53
N SER A 190 -13.01 24.89 -15.70
CA SER A 190 -13.04 26.36 -15.57
C SER A 190 -11.78 26.94 -14.92
N ARG A 191 -11.03 26.16 -14.14
CA ARG A 191 -9.80 26.65 -13.49
C ARG A 191 -8.60 26.70 -14.45
N ASN A 192 -8.67 26.01 -15.59
CA ASN A 192 -7.61 26.02 -16.61
C ASN A 192 -7.95 26.87 -17.84
N LEU A 193 -9.14 27.46 -17.92
CA LEU A 193 -9.54 28.37 -19.00
C LEU A 193 -9.08 29.83 -18.78
N GLY A 194 -8.56 30.16 -17.59
CA GLY A 194 -7.80 31.37 -17.32
C GLY A 194 -6.34 31.00 -17.12
N GLY A 195 -5.51 31.18 -18.16
CA GLY A 195 -4.14 30.71 -18.21
C GLY A 195 -3.21 31.32 -17.17
N GLU A 196 -3.06 30.67 -16.01
CA GLU A 196 -1.99 30.94 -15.07
C GLU A 196 -1.48 29.62 -14.46
N SER A 197 -0.64 28.93 -15.22
CA SER A 197 0.23 27.87 -14.70
C SER A 197 1.35 28.51 -13.88
N THR A 198 1.12 28.78 -12.60
CA THR A 198 2.17 29.21 -11.67
C THR A 198 2.98 28.00 -11.20
N THR A 199 3.98 27.61 -11.99
CA THR A 199 5.05 26.69 -11.56
C THR A 199 6.26 27.45 -11.04
N SER A 200 6.07 28.32 -10.05
CA SER A 200 7.17 28.93 -9.29
C SER A 200 7.03 28.58 -7.81
N ILE A 201 7.80 27.57 -7.40
CA ILE A 201 8.14 27.38 -5.99
C ILE A 201 9.10 28.51 -5.63
N ASP A 202 8.68 29.38 -4.71
CA ASP A 202 9.46 30.50 -4.19
C ASP A 202 10.69 30.00 -3.39
N PRO A 203 11.94 30.35 -3.78
CA PRO A 203 13.16 29.97 -3.06
C PRO A 203 13.32 30.65 -1.69
N SER A 204 12.43 31.57 -1.32
CA SER A 204 12.48 32.26 -0.01
C SER A 204 11.87 31.45 1.15
N SER A 205 11.26 30.30 0.86
CA SER A 205 10.80 29.36 1.88
C SER A 205 11.98 28.60 2.48
N GLY A 206 12.59 29.22 3.50
CA GLY A 206 13.80 28.78 4.21
C GLY A 206 13.71 27.42 4.90
N LEU A 207 13.75 26.35 4.10
CA LEU A 207 13.98 24.98 4.51
C LEU A 207 15.43 24.62 4.19
N MET A 208 16.36 25.27 4.89
CA MET A 208 17.77 24.87 4.89
C MET A 208 17.92 23.53 5.62
N SER A 209 17.87 22.47 4.83
CA SER A 209 18.79 21.34 4.84
C SER A 209 19.70 21.22 6.07
N ALA A 210 19.23 20.49 7.09
CA ALA A 210 20.10 19.86 8.08
C ALA A 210 20.44 18.44 7.58
N ILE A 211 21.40 18.33 6.67
CA ILE A 211 22.13 17.08 6.42
C ILE A 211 23.42 17.14 7.25
N PRO A 212 23.76 16.08 8.01
CA PRO A 212 24.92 16.07 8.90
C PRO A 212 26.19 15.82 8.11
N HIS A 213 26.98 16.86 7.86
CA HIS A 213 28.39 16.73 7.49
C HIS A 213 29.22 17.55 8.46
N GLY A 214 30.18 16.87 9.09
CA GLY A 214 30.86 17.30 10.29
C GLY A 214 31.51 18.67 10.20
N ASN A 215 31.52 19.35 11.34
CA ASN A 215 32.71 19.97 11.89
C ASN A 215 32.53 20.10 13.40
N ALA A 216 33.44 19.46 14.13
CA ALA A 216 33.49 19.41 15.58
C ALA A 216 33.55 20.83 16.18
N THR A 217 32.60 21.15 17.05
CA THR A 217 32.76 22.20 18.06
C THR A 217 32.73 21.49 19.43
N PRO A 218 33.83 21.46 20.19
CA PRO A 218 33.86 20.75 21.46
C PRO A 218 33.27 21.63 22.57
N GLY A 219 32.33 21.09 23.35
CA GLY A 219 32.08 21.60 24.70
C GLY A 219 30.76 22.34 24.96
N MET A 220 29.61 21.83 24.50
CA MET A 220 28.35 22.17 25.14
C MET A 220 27.61 20.88 25.52
N LEU A 221 27.60 20.62 26.82
CA LEU A 221 26.91 19.52 27.47
C LEU A 221 25.43 19.54 27.03
N THR A 222 25.05 18.63 26.16
CA THR A 222 23.64 18.29 25.95
C THR A 222 23.18 17.52 27.19
N PRO A 223 22.15 18.00 27.92
CA PRO A 223 21.61 17.22 29.01
C PRO A 223 20.99 15.95 28.42
N THR A 224 21.46 14.81 28.89
CA THR A 224 20.96 13.46 28.62
C THR A 224 19.58 13.26 29.28
N GLY A 225 18.61 14.04 28.84
CA GLY A 225 17.19 13.87 29.13
C GLY A 225 16.43 14.04 27.83
N ASP A 226 15.50 13.13 27.53
CA ASP A 226 14.68 13.12 26.32
C ASP A 226 14.17 14.52 25.96
N LEU A 227 14.80 15.14 24.98
CA LEU A 227 14.49 16.50 24.54
C LEU A 227 13.26 16.43 23.65
N ASP A 228 12.10 16.70 24.23
CA ASP A 228 10.83 16.76 23.51
C ASP A 228 10.80 17.95 22.54
N LEU A 229 11.23 17.69 21.30
CA LEU A 229 11.28 18.67 20.21
C LEU A 229 9.90 19.28 19.91
N ARG A 230 8.80 18.60 20.26
CA ARG A 230 7.45 19.14 20.10
C ARG A 230 7.18 20.24 21.11
N LYS A 231 7.57 20.05 22.37
CA LYS A 231 7.45 21.10 23.40
C LYS A 231 8.32 22.30 23.08
N MET A 232 9.53 22.09 22.57
CA MET A 232 10.40 23.18 22.13
C MET A 232 9.79 23.94 20.93
N GLY A 233 9.21 23.24 19.96
CA GLY A 233 8.49 23.84 18.84
C GLY A 233 7.24 24.61 19.28
N GLN A 234 6.47 24.06 20.22
CA GLN A 234 5.29 24.71 20.79
C GLN A 234 5.68 25.98 21.57
N ALA A 235 6.70 25.93 22.42
CA ALA A 235 7.20 27.09 23.16
C ALA A 235 7.69 28.20 22.23
N ARG A 236 8.36 27.85 21.12
CA ARG A 236 8.76 28.82 20.10
C ARG A 236 7.55 29.43 19.39
N ASN A 237 6.54 28.62 19.07
CA ASN A 237 5.32 29.10 18.42
C ASN A 237 4.52 30.04 19.35
N THR A 238 4.42 29.73 20.64
CA THR A 238 3.78 30.63 21.62
C THR A 238 4.54 31.95 21.75
N LEU A 239 5.88 31.92 21.74
CA LEU A 239 6.69 33.14 21.79
C LEU A 239 6.50 33.98 20.52
N MET A 240 6.44 33.34 19.35
CA MET A 240 6.13 34.00 18.08
C MET A 240 4.74 34.64 18.13
N ASN A 241 3.73 33.92 18.64
CA ASN A 241 2.38 34.44 18.79
C ASN A 241 2.34 35.65 19.75
N VAL A 242 3.07 35.62 20.87
CA VAL A 242 3.20 36.78 21.77
C VAL A 242 3.82 37.98 21.04
N LYS A 243 4.88 37.76 20.25
CA LYS A 243 5.50 38.85 19.49
C LYS A 243 4.60 39.37 18.37
N LEU A 244 3.83 38.50 17.73
CA LEU A 244 2.82 38.90 16.73
C LEU A 244 1.68 39.68 17.37
N ASN A 245 1.20 39.28 18.55
CA ASN A 245 0.18 40.03 19.29
C ASN A 245 0.70 41.40 19.71
N GLN A 246 1.94 41.50 20.19
CA GLN A 246 2.56 42.80 20.51
C GLN A 246 2.63 43.75 19.30
N VAL A 247 2.91 43.21 18.11
CA VAL A 247 2.86 43.98 16.86
C VAL A 247 1.41 44.29 16.46
N SER A 248 0.50 43.34 16.63
CA SER A 248 -0.93 43.48 16.32
C SER A 248 -1.61 44.53 17.21
N ASP A 249 -1.19 44.67 18.47
CA ASP A 249 -1.68 45.70 19.40
C ASP A 249 -1.28 47.11 18.96
N SER A 250 -0.23 47.23 18.15
CA SER A 250 0.19 48.50 17.54
C SER A 250 -0.57 48.80 16.23
N VAL A 251 -1.39 47.87 15.74
CA VAL A 251 -2.20 48.04 14.53
C VAL A 251 -3.62 48.44 14.94
N GLU A 252 -3.87 49.73 14.97
CA GLU A 252 -5.22 50.26 15.17
C GLU A 252 -6.10 50.02 13.92
N GLY A 253 -7.39 49.76 14.13
CA GLY A 253 -8.37 49.56 13.05
C GLY A 253 -8.73 48.11 12.72
N GLN A 254 -8.24 47.14 13.49
CA GLN A 254 -8.73 45.75 13.39
C GLN A 254 -10.16 45.65 13.93
N THR A 255 -11.07 45.08 13.15
CA THR A 255 -12.46 44.86 13.57
C THR A 255 -12.62 43.41 14.01
N VAL A 256 -12.96 43.20 15.28
CA VAL A 256 -13.34 41.89 15.82
C VAL A 256 -14.77 41.99 16.32
N VAL A 257 -15.66 41.22 15.72
CA VAL A 257 -17.05 41.11 16.18
C VAL A 257 -17.08 40.13 17.34
N ASP A 258 -17.72 40.49 18.45
CA ASP A 258 -17.97 39.55 19.54
C ASP A 258 -18.92 38.45 19.05
N PRO A 259 -18.46 37.19 18.94
CA PRO A 259 -19.31 36.10 18.45
C PRO A 259 -20.54 35.88 19.35
N LYS A 260 -20.45 36.17 20.66
CA LYS A 260 -21.59 36.00 21.57
C LYS A 260 -22.61 37.13 21.40
N GLY A 261 -22.14 38.38 21.34
CA GLY A 261 -22.98 39.54 21.02
C GLY A 261 -23.66 39.39 19.66
N TYR A 262 -22.93 38.96 18.64
CA TYR A 262 -23.47 38.73 17.30
C TYR A 262 -24.55 37.65 17.27
N LEU A 263 -24.34 36.54 17.97
CA LEU A 263 -25.36 35.49 18.08
C LEU A 263 -26.59 35.97 18.86
N THR A 264 -26.41 36.83 19.87
CA THR A 264 -27.51 37.40 20.64
C THR A 264 -28.34 38.36 19.78
N ASP A 265 -27.68 39.19 18.98
CA ASP A 265 -28.33 40.10 18.03
C ASP A 265 -29.10 39.32 16.96
N LEU A 266 -28.49 38.28 16.37
CA LEU A 266 -29.17 37.38 15.42
C LEU A 266 -30.40 36.70 16.03
N GLN A 267 -30.34 36.29 17.29
CA GLN A 267 -31.48 35.70 18.00
C GLN A 267 -32.62 36.73 18.18
N SER A 268 -32.28 38.00 18.40
CA SER A 268 -33.26 39.08 18.56
C SER A 268 -33.96 39.47 17.25
N MET A 269 -33.34 39.17 16.09
CA MET A 269 -33.92 39.43 14.76
C MET A 269 -34.88 38.35 14.27
N ILE A 270 -35.06 37.24 15.01
CA ILE A 270 -36.00 36.18 14.61
C ILE A 270 -37.44 36.71 14.78
N PRO A 271 -38.25 36.81 13.71
CA PRO A 271 -39.62 37.26 13.82
C PRO A 271 -40.43 36.32 14.73
N THR A 272 -41.00 36.87 15.81
CA THR A 272 -41.82 36.11 16.78
C THR A 272 -43.13 35.59 16.17
N TYR A 273 -43.59 36.20 15.06
CA TYR A 273 -44.77 35.81 14.30
C TYR A 273 -44.39 35.14 12.98
N GLY A 274 -43.75 33.96 13.07
CA GLY A 274 -43.49 33.10 11.92
C GLY A 274 -44.60 32.05 11.78
N GLY A 275 -45.64 32.33 10.99
CA GLY A 275 -46.54 31.28 10.53
C GLY A 275 -45.78 30.23 9.69
N ASP A 276 -46.35 29.04 9.50
CA ASP A 276 -45.73 28.00 8.70
C ASP A 276 -45.39 28.53 7.29
N ILE A 277 -44.10 28.50 6.92
CA ILE A 277 -43.60 29.04 5.66
C ILE A 277 -44.30 28.44 4.44
N ASN A 278 -44.75 27.19 4.55
CA ASN A 278 -45.49 26.49 3.50
C ASN A 278 -46.92 27.03 3.35
N ASP A 279 -47.60 27.32 4.45
CA ASP A 279 -48.95 27.87 4.40
C ASP A 279 -48.96 29.34 4.00
N ILE A 280 -47.92 30.10 4.38
CA ILE A 280 -47.67 31.45 3.83
C ILE A 280 -47.54 31.42 2.30
N LYS A 281 -46.81 30.44 1.75
CA LYS A 281 -46.67 30.28 0.29
C LYS A 281 -48.00 29.95 -0.38
N LYS A 282 -48.80 29.06 0.22
CA LYS A 282 -50.15 28.72 -0.29
C LYS A 282 -51.07 29.93 -0.22
N ALA A 283 -51.10 30.66 0.90
CA ALA A 283 -51.90 31.87 1.07
C ALA A 283 -51.51 32.96 0.05
N ARG A 284 -50.20 33.12 -0.24
CA ARG A 284 -49.72 34.04 -1.27
C ARG A 284 -50.23 33.67 -2.67
N LEU A 285 -50.25 32.38 -2.99
CA LEU A 285 -50.78 31.89 -4.27
C LEU A 285 -52.29 32.07 -4.36
N LEU A 286 -53.02 31.75 -3.29
CA LEU A 286 -54.46 31.93 -3.21
C LEU A 286 -54.84 33.41 -3.38
N LEU A 287 -54.27 34.30 -2.57
CA LEU A 287 -54.55 35.74 -2.67
C LEU A 287 -54.09 36.33 -4.00
N LYS A 288 -53.05 35.77 -4.64
CA LYS A 288 -52.68 36.08 -6.03
C LYS A 288 -53.77 35.73 -7.03
N SER A 289 -54.32 34.52 -6.95
CA SER A 289 -55.43 34.15 -7.83
C SER A 289 -56.68 35.00 -7.58
N VAL A 290 -56.96 35.38 -6.32
CA VAL A 290 -58.13 36.21 -5.96
C VAL A 290 -58.01 37.63 -6.55
N ARG A 291 -56.84 38.28 -6.48
CA ARG A 291 -56.64 39.62 -7.08
C ARG A 291 -56.65 39.60 -8.61
N GLU A 292 -56.15 38.54 -9.23
CA GLU A 292 -56.11 38.42 -10.70
C GLU A 292 -57.50 38.13 -11.27
N THR A 293 -58.32 37.36 -10.55
CA THR A 293 -59.70 37.05 -10.96
C THR A 293 -60.66 38.19 -10.66
N ASN A 294 -60.45 38.94 -9.57
CA ASN A 294 -61.31 40.05 -9.16
C ASN A 294 -60.50 41.32 -8.87
N PRO A 295 -60.09 42.09 -9.91
CA PRO A 295 -59.35 43.34 -9.71
C PRO A 295 -60.15 44.39 -8.93
N ASN A 296 -61.48 44.40 -9.08
CA ASN A 296 -62.38 45.38 -8.47
C ASN A 296 -62.80 45.06 -7.01
N HIS A 297 -62.10 44.13 -6.33
CA HIS A 297 -62.44 43.69 -4.97
C HIS A 297 -61.42 44.21 -3.94
N PRO A 298 -61.71 45.31 -3.21
CA PRO A 298 -60.76 45.95 -2.29
C PRO A 298 -60.19 45.03 -1.19
N PRO A 299 -60.98 44.16 -0.53
CA PRO A 299 -60.45 43.28 0.52
C PRO A 299 -59.39 42.29 0.05
N ALA A 300 -59.36 41.94 -1.25
CA ALA A 300 -58.34 41.04 -1.80
C ALA A 300 -56.95 41.67 -1.83
N TRP A 301 -56.89 42.97 -2.14
CA TRP A 301 -55.67 43.76 -2.17
C TRP A 301 -55.16 44.02 -0.75
N ILE A 302 -56.07 44.37 0.18
CA ILE A 302 -55.77 44.58 1.60
C ILE A 302 -55.24 43.28 2.24
N ALA A 303 -55.92 42.15 2.03
CA ALA A 303 -55.48 40.85 2.56
C ALA A 303 -54.12 40.42 1.98
N SER A 304 -53.87 40.67 0.68
CA SER A 304 -52.58 40.38 0.05
C SER A 304 -51.45 41.20 0.67
N ALA A 305 -51.70 42.49 0.93
CA ALA A 305 -50.70 43.38 1.50
C ALA A 305 -50.42 43.07 2.98
N ARG A 306 -51.47 42.83 3.79
CA ARG A 306 -51.35 42.40 5.18
C ARG A 306 -50.59 41.08 5.30
N LEU A 307 -50.77 40.14 4.37
CA LEU A 307 -50.00 38.90 4.34
C LEU A 307 -48.50 39.17 4.13
N GLU A 308 -48.12 40.06 3.19
CA GLU A 308 -46.71 40.37 2.97
C GLU A 308 -46.09 41.17 4.14
N GLU A 309 -46.86 42.02 4.80
CA GLU A 309 -46.46 42.76 6.00
C GLU A 309 -46.11 41.82 7.17
N VAL A 310 -47.02 40.87 7.49
CA VAL A 310 -46.80 39.87 8.56
C VAL A 310 -45.59 38.99 8.29
N THR A 311 -45.23 38.77 7.01
CA THR A 311 -44.05 37.97 6.62
C THR A 311 -42.75 38.78 6.57
N GLY A 312 -42.78 40.06 6.95
CA GLY A 312 -41.60 40.94 6.98
C GLY A 312 -41.22 41.56 5.62
N LYS A 313 -42.02 41.36 4.56
CA LYS A 313 -41.78 41.92 3.22
C LYS A 313 -42.52 43.23 3.01
N VAL A 314 -42.21 44.22 3.84
CA VAL A 314 -42.90 45.52 3.86
C VAL A 314 -42.87 46.23 2.50
N GLN A 315 -41.76 46.16 1.77
CA GLN A 315 -41.68 46.81 0.45
C GLN A 315 -42.61 46.16 -0.59
N ALA A 316 -42.78 44.83 -0.53
CA ALA A 316 -43.71 44.13 -1.42
C ALA A 316 -45.18 44.45 -1.06
N ALA A 317 -45.49 44.56 0.23
CA ALA A 317 -46.80 44.99 0.72
C ALA A 317 -47.16 46.40 0.18
N ARG A 318 -46.23 47.36 0.30
CA ARG A 318 -46.40 48.72 -0.22
C ARG A 318 -46.70 48.74 -1.72
N ASN A 319 -45.95 47.98 -2.51
CA ASN A 319 -46.16 47.90 -3.95
C ASN A 319 -47.53 47.29 -4.30
N LEU A 320 -48.01 46.33 -3.52
CA LEU A 320 -49.32 45.71 -3.72
C LEU A 320 -50.48 46.67 -3.38
N ILE A 321 -50.37 47.45 -2.31
CA ILE A 321 -51.41 48.45 -1.95
C ILE A 321 -51.46 49.56 -3.00
N MET A 322 -50.31 50.09 -3.42
CA MET A 322 -50.26 51.14 -4.46
C MET A 322 -50.99 50.69 -5.74
N LYS A 323 -50.71 49.45 -6.19
CA LYS A 323 -51.42 48.88 -7.34
C LYS A 323 -52.92 48.70 -7.08
N GLY A 324 -53.30 48.26 -5.87
CA GLY A 324 -54.70 48.13 -5.47
C GLY A 324 -55.45 49.47 -5.49
N CYS A 325 -54.81 50.58 -5.11
CA CYS A 325 -55.40 51.92 -5.16
C CYS A 325 -55.56 52.47 -6.58
N GLU A 326 -54.65 52.12 -7.50
CA GLU A 326 -54.78 52.45 -8.93
C GLU A 326 -55.98 51.73 -9.56
N ASP A 327 -56.15 50.43 -9.26
CA ASP A 327 -57.24 49.62 -9.80
C ASP A 327 -58.60 49.96 -9.13
N ASN A 328 -58.61 50.40 -7.87
CA ASN A 328 -59.83 50.73 -7.10
C ASN A 328 -59.79 52.15 -6.49
N PRO A 329 -60.02 53.20 -7.29
CA PRO A 329 -59.92 54.58 -6.79
C PRO A 329 -61.07 55.01 -5.85
N LYS A 330 -62.18 54.26 -5.81
CA LYS A 330 -63.40 54.63 -5.06
C LYS A 330 -63.50 54.01 -3.67
N SER A 331 -62.60 53.10 -3.30
CA SER A 331 -62.67 52.37 -2.02
C SER A 331 -61.82 53.04 -0.95
N GLU A 332 -62.46 53.56 0.10
CA GLU A 332 -61.80 54.22 1.24
C GLU A 332 -60.87 53.28 2.02
N ASP A 333 -61.28 52.03 2.24
CA ASP A 333 -60.53 51.02 3.03
C ASP A 333 -59.17 50.63 2.40
N LEU A 334 -58.95 50.90 1.11
CA LEU A 334 -57.65 50.70 0.45
C LEU A 334 -56.70 51.89 0.63
N TRP A 335 -57.26 53.09 0.82
CA TRP A 335 -56.49 54.33 1.01
C TRP A 335 -56.05 54.55 2.47
N LEU A 336 -56.74 53.89 3.42
CA LEU A 336 -56.40 53.87 4.85
C LEU A 336 -55.26 52.89 5.16
#